data_AF-A0A9D5DFI4-F1
#
_entry.id   AF-A0A9D5DFI4-F1
#
_cell.length_a   1.000
_cell.length_b   1.000
_cell.length_c   1.000
_cell.angle_alpha   90.00
_cell.angle_beta   90.00
_cell.angle_gamma   90.00
#
_symmetry.space_group_name_H-M   'P 1'
#
loop_
_entity.id
_entity.type
_entity.pdbx_description
1 polymer ?
#
loop_
_entity_poly.entity_id
_entity_poly.type
_entity_poly.pdbx_seq_one_letter_code
_entity_poly.pdbx_strand_id
1 'polypeptide(L)'
;MIQLLFTLLAAEVALVFVLLFKTPLRKLAIMALDRLKRGRGPVMVKTVAGTVLIVLASSVYSMAKIQNRSTEIGSLTPTDQVLMSRHLLEASLMGYSLFLALIIDRLHHYIRELRGLRKSMEAAMKQNRALEEARSDDIKAKEKEVSDLTVKIKQLEMASEERLKEAKAAEANAFALKRQSESFLLEYDRMLEENQNLRNQLQSIDLMLSHTDSKKNS
;
A
#
# COMPACT_ATOMS: atom_id res chain seq x y z
N MET A 1 -11.25 -4.20 59.62
CA MET A 1 -10.50 -3.56 58.51
C MET A 1 -9.44 -4.47 57.93
N ILE A 2 -8.52 -5.02 58.75
CA ILE A 2 -7.40 -5.85 58.27
C ILE A 2 -7.82 -7.05 57.40
N GLN A 3 -8.86 -7.81 57.78
CA GLN A 3 -9.36 -8.94 56.98
C GLN A 3 -9.85 -8.51 55.58
N LEU A 4 -10.59 -7.39 55.50
CA LEU A 4 -11.08 -6.86 54.23
C LEU A 4 -9.93 -6.41 53.32
N LEU A 5 -8.95 -5.70 53.88
CA LEU A 5 -7.74 -5.29 53.16
C LEU A 5 -6.95 -6.51 52.67
N PHE A 6 -6.88 -7.59 53.45
CA PHE A 6 -6.20 -8.82 53.04
C PHE A 6 -6.94 -9.53 51.89
N THR A 7 -8.27 -9.59 51.94
CA THR A 7 -9.07 -10.14 50.83
C THR A 7 -8.96 -9.31 49.56
N LEU A 8 -8.89 -7.98 49.70
CA LEU A 8 -8.73 -7.05 48.58
C LEU A 8 -7.33 -7.20 47.95
N LEU A 9 -6.29 -7.26 48.77
CA LEU A 9 -4.91 -7.53 48.32
C LEU A 9 -4.81 -8.89 47.60
N ALA A 10 -5.42 -9.94 48.16
CA ALA A 10 -5.45 -11.26 47.53
C ALA A 10 -6.17 -11.23 46.18
N ALA A 11 -7.29 -10.49 46.06
CA ALA A 11 -7.99 -10.31 44.80
C ALA A 11 -7.18 -9.51 43.77
N GLU A 12 -6.46 -8.46 44.19
CA GLU A 12 -5.58 -7.67 43.33
C GLU A 12 -4.39 -8.50 42.82
N VAL A 13 -3.74 -9.25 43.70
CA VAL A 13 -2.65 -10.16 43.33
C VAL A 13 -3.15 -11.25 42.38
N ALA A 14 -4.31 -11.85 42.66
CA ALA A 14 -4.93 -12.80 41.75
C ALA A 14 -5.22 -12.18 40.37
N LEU A 15 -5.69 -10.93 40.32
CA LEU A 15 -5.94 -10.21 39.07
C LEU A 15 -4.64 -9.97 38.28
N VAL A 16 -3.55 -9.61 38.97
CA VAL A 16 -2.22 -9.45 38.36
C VAL A 16 -1.71 -10.80 37.82
N PHE A 17 -1.86 -11.89 38.57
CA PHE A 17 -1.50 -13.23 38.10
C PHE A 17 -2.29 -13.64 36.86
N VAL A 18 -3.61 -13.42 36.83
CA VAL A 18 -4.45 -13.71 35.65
C VAL A 18 -4.03 -12.89 34.44
N LEU A 19 -3.56 -11.65 34.64
CA LEU A 19 -3.03 -10.81 33.56
C LEU A 19 -1.67 -11.27 33.04
N LEU A 20 -0.80 -11.79 33.92
CA LEU A 20 0.55 -12.26 33.59
C LEU A 20 0.51 -13.56 32.77
N PHE A 21 -0.40 -14.47 33.09
CA PHE A 21 -0.54 -15.71 32.35
C PHE A 21 -1.15 -15.47 30.95
N LYS A 22 -0.55 -16.06 29.91
CA LYS A 22 -1.08 -16.08 28.53
C LYS A 22 -2.31 -16.99 28.38
N THR A 23 -3.28 -16.90 29.29
CA THR A 23 -4.48 -17.75 29.32
C THR A 23 -5.71 -17.03 28.73
N PRO A 24 -6.76 -17.77 28.31
CA PRO A 24 -8.03 -17.18 27.89
C PRO A 24 -8.70 -16.33 28.98
N LEU A 25 -8.36 -16.57 30.25
CA LEU A 25 -8.78 -15.76 31.40
C LEU A 25 -8.31 -14.31 31.29
N ARG A 26 -7.20 -14.03 30.61
CA ARG A 26 -6.76 -12.66 30.32
C ARG A 26 -7.83 -11.89 29.55
N LYS A 27 -8.52 -12.51 28.59
CA LYS A 27 -9.60 -11.85 27.83
C LYS A 27 -10.79 -11.54 28.74
N LEU A 28 -11.16 -12.46 29.63
CA LEU A 28 -12.23 -12.28 30.62
C LEU A 28 -11.90 -11.20 31.63
N ALA A 29 -10.71 -11.21 32.21
CA ALA A 29 -10.24 -10.17 33.12
C ALA A 29 -10.29 -8.79 32.45
N ILE A 30 -9.78 -8.67 31.22
CA ILE A 30 -9.85 -7.41 30.48
C ILE A 30 -11.30 -7.01 30.19
N MET A 31 -12.19 -7.95 29.85
CA MET A 31 -13.59 -7.67 29.60
C MET A 31 -14.35 -7.24 30.87
N ALA A 32 -14.01 -7.81 32.02
CA ALA A 32 -14.55 -7.42 33.33
C ALA A 32 -14.06 -6.02 33.73
N LEU A 33 -12.77 -5.75 33.57
CA LEU A 33 -12.17 -4.42 33.75
C LEU A 33 -12.78 -3.39 32.77
N ASP A 34 -12.98 -3.76 31.51
CA ASP A 34 -13.64 -2.91 30.49
C ASP A 34 -15.05 -2.56 30.94
N ARG A 35 -15.85 -3.52 31.43
CA ARG A 35 -17.22 -3.26 31.92
C ARG A 35 -17.24 -2.33 33.13
N LEU A 36 -16.30 -2.49 34.06
CA LEU A 36 -16.22 -1.66 35.26
C LEU A 36 -15.79 -0.21 34.94
N LYS A 37 -14.94 -0.02 33.91
CA LYS A 37 -14.41 1.30 33.52
C LYS A 37 -15.14 2.01 32.37
N ARG A 38 -16.08 1.37 31.66
CA ARG A 38 -16.78 1.96 30.49
C ARG A 38 -17.75 3.12 30.82
N GLY A 39 -17.99 3.41 32.11
CA GLY A 39 -18.78 4.56 32.58
C GLY A 39 -17.94 5.83 32.87
N ARG A 40 -18.37 6.64 33.87
CA ARG A 40 -17.64 7.80 34.46
C ARG A 40 -16.30 7.43 35.14
N GLY A 41 -15.65 6.35 34.72
CA GLY A 41 -14.50 5.70 35.33
C GLY A 41 -13.25 6.58 35.50
N PRO A 42 -12.83 7.39 34.51
CA PRO A 42 -11.62 8.20 34.65
C PRO A 42 -11.73 9.26 35.76
N VAL A 43 -12.94 9.80 35.97
CA VAL A 43 -13.18 10.82 37.00
C VAL A 43 -13.35 10.15 38.36
N MET A 44 -14.10 9.06 38.43
CA MET A 44 -14.35 8.34 39.68
C MET A 44 -13.08 7.70 40.25
N VAL A 45 -12.19 7.17 39.41
CA VAL A 45 -10.89 6.63 39.87
C VAL A 45 -10.01 7.73 40.42
N LYS A 46 -9.97 8.91 39.79
CA LYS A 46 -9.20 10.06 40.29
C LYS A 46 -9.73 10.55 41.64
N THR A 47 -11.05 10.59 41.82
CA THR A 47 -11.65 11.00 43.09
C THR A 47 -11.42 9.97 44.20
N VAL A 48 -11.54 8.68 43.90
CA VAL A 48 -11.32 7.60 44.88
C VAL A 48 -9.85 7.50 45.26
N ALA A 49 -8.92 7.63 44.30
CA ALA A 49 -7.51 7.70 44.61
C ALA A 49 -7.20 8.89 45.54
N GLY A 50 -7.78 10.06 45.26
CA GLY A 50 -7.63 11.25 46.10
C GLY A 50 -8.18 11.06 47.53
N THR A 51 -9.37 10.49 47.69
CA THR A 51 -9.96 10.28 49.02
C THR A 51 -9.16 9.28 49.85
N VAL A 52 -8.69 8.19 49.26
CA VAL A 52 -7.91 7.19 50.01
C VAL A 52 -6.50 7.73 50.34
N LEU A 53 -5.91 8.58 49.49
CA LEU A 53 -4.64 9.27 49.79
C LEU A 53 -4.79 10.22 50.99
N ILE A 54 -5.91 10.94 51.08
CA ILE A 54 -6.24 11.79 52.24
C ILE A 54 -6.40 10.95 53.51
N VAL A 55 -7.08 9.79 53.44
CA VAL A 55 -7.25 8.89 54.59
C VAL A 55 -5.92 8.29 55.04
N LEU A 56 -5.02 7.97 54.11
CA LEU A 56 -3.66 7.54 54.42
C LEU A 56 -2.86 8.65 55.12
N ALA A 57 -2.92 9.88 54.60
CA ALA A 57 -2.24 11.02 55.23
C ALA A 57 -2.77 11.28 56.65
N SER A 58 -4.08 11.13 56.88
CA SER A 58 -4.70 11.22 58.21
C SER A 58 -4.25 10.10 59.15
N SER A 59 -4.04 8.89 58.62
CA SER A 59 -3.53 7.75 59.40
C SER A 59 -2.07 7.95 59.80
N VAL A 60 -1.24 8.46 58.88
CA VAL A 60 0.17 8.82 59.16
C VAL A 60 0.26 9.97 60.16
N TYR A 61 -0.60 10.99 60.02
CA TYR A 61 -0.65 12.10 60.97
C TYR A 61 -1.05 11.63 62.39
N SER A 62 -1.99 10.70 62.49
CA SER A 62 -2.39 10.11 63.78
C SER A 62 -1.24 9.33 64.42
N MET A 63 -0.46 8.58 63.63
CA MET A 63 0.78 7.92 64.10
C MET A 63 1.84 8.92 64.57
N ALA A 64 2.12 9.96 63.77
CA ALA A 64 3.09 10.99 64.13
C ALA A 64 2.69 11.74 65.41
N LYS A 65 1.38 11.96 65.61
CA LYS A 65 0.83 12.55 66.83
C LYS A 65 1.01 11.63 68.04
N ILE A 66 0.78 10.33 67.90
CA ILE A 66 1.00 9.34 68.98
C ILE A 66 2.49 9.25 69.33
N GLN A 67 3.37 9.26 68.32
CA GLN A 67 4.82 9.22 68.50
C GLN A 67 5.35 10.49 69.18
N ASN A 68 4.93 11.68 68.74
CA ASN A 68 5.30 12.95 69.37
C ASN A 68 4.80 13.08 70.81
N ARG A 69 3.61 12.53 71.12
CA ARG A 69 3.07 12.49 72.48
C ARG A 69 3.79 11.46 73.36
N SER A 70 4.33 10.39 72.76
CA SER A 70 5.12 9.36 73.45
C SER A 70 6.53 9.84 73.81
N THR A 71 7.15 10.65 72.95
CA THR A 71 8.46 11.29 73.24
C THR A 71 8.39 12.30 74.38
N GLU A 72 7.20 12.82 74.69
CA GLU A 72 6.96 13.81 75.75
C GLU A 72 6.71 13.17 77.14
N ILE A 73 6.27 11.90 77.20
CA ILE A 73 5.80 11.23 78.43
C ILE A 73 6.76 10.14 78.95
N GLY A 74 7.76 9.72 78.18
CA GLY A 74 8.92 8.97 78.71
C GLY A 74 8.65 7.55 79.24
N SER A 75 7.48 6.94 79.03
CA SER A 75 7.27 5.51 79.28
C SER A 75 6.27 4.89 78.30
N LEU A 76 6.62 3.73 77.76
CA LEU A 76 5.80 2.97 76.82
C LEU A 76 4.86 2.05 77.61
N THR A 77 3.56 2.35 77.62
CA THR A 77 2.54 1.41 78.07
C THR A 77 2.51 0.23 77.08
N PRO A 78 2.52 -1.04 77.52
CA PRO A 78 2.48 -2.21 76.62
C PRO A 78 1.25 -2.22 75.69
N THR A 79 0.17 -1.54 76.08
CA THR A 79 -1.04 -1.34 75.28
C THR A 79 -0.81 -0.45 74.06
N ASP A 80 0.03 0.58 74.17
CA ASP A 80 0.30 1.54 73.08
C ASP A 80 1.17 0.93 71.97
N GLN A 81 2.05 0.00 72.32
CA GLN A 81 2.87 -0.75 71.35
C GLN A 81 2.01 -1.66 70.45
N VAL A 82 0.96 -2.27 71.01
CA VAL A 82 0.02 -3.11 70.24
C VAL A 82 -0.90 -2.25 69.36
N LEU A 83 -1.31 -1.08 69.84
CA LEU A 83 -2.15 -0.16 69.06
C LEU A 83 -1.37 0.45 67.88
N MET A 84 -0.11 0.82 68.09
CA MET A 84 0.76 1.40 67.07
C MET A 84 1.12 0.38 65.98
N SER A 85 1.45 -0.87 66.35
CA SER A 85 1.74 -1.93 65.37
C SER A 85 0.51 -2.27 64.49
N ARG A 86 -0.70 -2.25 65.06
CA ARG A 86 -1.94 -2.42 64.29
C ARG A 86 -2.18 -1.28 63.30
N HIS A 87 -2.01 -0.02 63.72
CA HIS A 87 -2.18 1.12 62.82
C HIS A 87 -1.10 1.16 61.73
N LEU A 88 0.14 0.79 62.04
CA LEU A 88 1.22 0.61 61.06
C LEU A 88 0.89 -0.45 60.01
N LEU A 89 0.39 -1.60 60.47
CA LEU A 89 0.01 -2.69 59.57
C LEU A 89 -1.18 -2.28 58.69
N GLU A 90 -2.18 -1.60 59.25
CA GLU A 90 -3.35 -1.15 58.50
C GLU A 90 -2.99 -0.05 57.47
N ALA A 91 -2.17 0.92 57.85
CA ALA A 91 -1.73 1.99 56.96
C ALA A 91 -0.83 1.48 55.82
N SER A 92 0.11 0.58 56.12
CA SER A 92 0.96 -0.03 55.08
C SER A 92 0.14 -0.89 54.11
N LEU A 93 -0.79 -1.71 54.61
CA LEU A 93 -1.65 -2.56 53.79
C LEU A 93 -2.60 -1.73 52.90
N MET A 94 -3.15 -0.64 53.43
CA MET A 94 -3.96 0.32 52.68
C MET A 94 -3.13 1.04 51.61
N GLY A 95 -1.88 1.40 51.91
CA GLY A 95 -0.91 1.92 50.93
C GLY A 95 -0.59 0.94 49.79
N TYR A 96 -0.36 -0.34 50.13
CA TYR A 96 -0.09 -1.39 49.14
C TYR A 96 -1.28 -1.63 48.21
N SER A 97 -2.50 -1.70 48.76
CA SER A 97 -3.71 -1.88 47.94
C SER A 97 -3.92 -0.72 46.96
N LEU A 98 -3.71 0.52 47.40
CA LEU A 98 -3.79 1.68 46.50
C LEU A 98 -2.75 1.63 45.39
N PHE A 99 -1.51 1.26 45.73
CA PHE A 99 -0.45 1.14 44.75
C PHE A 99 -0.77 0.08 43.68
N LEU A 100 -1.27 -1.08 44.10
CA LEU A 100 -1.70 -2.15 43.19
C LEU A 100 -2.89 -1.71 42.33
N ALA A 101 -3.90 -1.08 42.92
CA ALA A 101 -5.04 -0.54 42.18
C ALA A 101 -4.60 0.46 41.09
N LEU A 102 -3.64 1.34 41.38
CA LEU A 102 -3.07 2.27 40.39
C LEU A 102 -2.28 1.57 39.29
N ILE A 103 -1.49 0.54 39.62
CA ILE A 103 -0.78 -0.27 38.62
C ILE A 103 -1.78 -0.97 37.69
N ILE A 104 -2.84 -1.56 38.25
CA ILE A 104 -3.90 -2.22 37.48
C ILE A 104 -4.63 -1.21 36.58
N ASP A 105 -4.88 0.00 37.10
CA ASP A 105 -5.48 1.10 36.34
C ASP A 105 -4.67 1.46 35.09
N ARG A 106 -3.35 1.65 35.27
CA ARG A 106 -2.40 1.99 34.22
C ARG A 106 -2.20 0.84 33.23
N LEU A 107 -2.07 -0.40 33.71
CA LEU A 107 -1.98 -1.59 32.86
C LEU A 107 -3.22 -1.74 31.97
N HIS A 108 -4.41 -1.49 32.52
CA HIS A 108 -5.64 -1.55 31.75
C HIS A 108 -5.67 -0.51 30.62
N HIS A 109 -5.21 0.71 30.88
CA HIS A 109 -5.09 1.75 29.86
C HIS A 109 -4.16 1.32 28.72
N TYR A 110 -2.98 0.81 29.03
CA TYR A 110 -2.04 0.27 28.03
C TYR A 110 -2.63 -0.91 27.24
N ILE A 111 -3.37 -1.80 27.89
CA ILE A 111 -4.03 -2.94 27.21
C ILE A 111 -5.09 -2.44 26.22
N ARG A 112 -5.84 -1.39 26.58
CA ARG A 112 -6.86 -0.80 25.70
C ARG A 112 -6.24 -0.17 24.46
N GLU A 113 -5.14 0.55 24.62
CA GLU A 113 -4.40 1.13 23.49
C GLU A 113 -3.85 0.04 22.57
N LEU A 114 -3.22 -1.00 23.14
CA LEU A 114 -2.72 -2.15 22.37
C LEU A 114 -3.83 -2.88 21.60
N ARG A 115 -5.03 -2.99 22.17
CA ARG A 115 -6.19 -3.58 21.48
C ARG A 115 -6.70 -2.67 20.36
N GLY A 116 -6.71 -1.35 20.58
CA GLY A 116 -7.04 -0.36 19.55
C GLY A 116 -6.09 -0.46 18.36
N LEU A 117 -4.78 -0.48 18.65
CA LEU A 117 -3.72 -0.64 17.66
C LEU A 117 -3.82 -1.97 16.90
N ARG A 118 -4.08 -3.08 17.60
CA ARG A 118 -4.25 -4.37 16.93
C ARG A 118 -5.47 -4.39 16.01
N LYS A 119 -6.59 -3.79 16.40
CA LYS A 119 -7.78 -3.70 15.54
C LYS A 119 -7.56 -2.82 14.32
N SER A 120 -6.90 -1.67 14.48
CA SER A 120 -6.57 -0.81 13.34
C SER A 120 -5.55 -1.47 12.41
N MET A 121 -4.57 -2.18 12.96
CA MET A 121 -3.61 -2.98 12.19
C MET A 121 -4.30 -4.14 11.45
N GLU A 122 -5.20 -4.89 12.08
CA GLU A 122 -5.97 -5.96 11.42
C GLU A 122 -6.87 -5.40 10.30
N ALA A 123 -7.48 -4.24 10.51
CA ALA A 123 -8.27 -3.56 9.46
C ALA A 123 -7.38 -3.08 8.30
N ALA A 124 -6.24 -2.45 8.60
CA ALA A 124 -5.27 -2.03 7.59
C ALA A 124 -4.70 -3.22 6.82
N MET A 125 -4.42 -4.34 7.49
CA MET A 125 -3.91 -5.56 6.84
C MET A 125 -4.96 -6.18 5.91
N LYS A 126 -6.25 -6.17 6.29
CA LYS A 126 -7.34 -6.63 5.41
C LYS A 126 -7.50 -5.72 4.18
N GLN A 127 -7.48 -4.40 4.38
CA GLN A 127 -7.55 -3.45 3.29
C GLN A 127 -6.36 -3.59 2.34
N ASN A 128 -5.16 -3.77 2.88
CA ASN A 128 -3.94 -3.96 2.09
C ASN A 128 -3.99 -5.27 1.28
N ARG A 129 -4.47 -6.37 1.88
CA ARG A 129 -4.70 -7.61 1.12
C ARG A 129 -5.68 -7.44 -0.03
N ALA A 130 -6.82 -6.79 0.20
CA ALA A 130 -7.81 -6.54 -0.84
C ALA A 130 -7.24 -5.65 -1.97
N LEU A 131 -6.44 -4.64 -1.62
CA LEU A 131 -5.77 -3.77 -2.58
C LEU A 131 -4.72 -4.55 -3.41
N GLU A 132 -3.91 -5.40 -2.76
CA GLU A 132 -2.91 -6.22 -3.44
C GLU A 132 -3.55 -7.26 -4.37
N GLU A 133 -4.68 -7.88 -3.96
CA GLU A 133 -5.45 -8.78 -4.83
C GLU A 133 -5.96 -8.05 -6.08
N ALA A 134 -6.62 -6.91 -5.90
CA ALA A 134 -7.11 -6.08 -7.02
C ALA A 134 -5.98 -5.63 -7.95
N ARG A 135 -4.85 -5.19 -7.38
CA ARG A 135 -3.66 -4.79 -8.13
C ARG A 135 -3.06 -5.96 -8.91
N SER A 136 -3.06 -7.16 -8.34
CA SER A 136 -2.55 -8.36 -9.01
C SER A 136 -3.39 -8.75 -10.23
N ASP A 137 -4.71 -8.59 -10.15
CA ASP A 137 -5.62 -8.90 -11.25
C ASP A 137 -5.54 -7.84 -12.35
N ASP A 138 -5.41 -6.55 -12.00
CA ASP A 138 -5.12 -5.47 -12.95
C ASP A 138 -3.79 -5.69 -13.69
N ILE A 139 -2.75 -6.16 -12.99
CA ILE A 139 -1.45 -6.47 -13.61
C ILE A 139 -1.61 -7.62 -14.62
N LYS A 140 -2.30 -8.70 -14.26
CA LYS A 140 -2.55 -9.82 -15.19
C LYS A 140 -3.37 -9.39 -16.40
N ALA A 141 -4.36 -8.52 -16.22
CA ALA A 141 -5.17 -7.99 -17.32
C ALA A 141 -4.29 -7.16 -18.28
N LYS A 142 -3.48 -6.25 -17.75
CA LYS A 142 -2.52 -5.46 -18.55
C LYS A 142 -1.47 -6.32 -19.23
N GLU A 143 -0.97 -7.37 -18.58
CA GLU A 143 0.00 -8.29 -19.17
C GLU A 143 -0.59 -9.04 -20.38
N LYS A 144 -1.86 -9.45 -20.30
CA LYS A 144 -2.58 -10.02 -21.45
C LYS A 144 -2.70 -9.01 -22.58
N GLU A 145 -3.13 -7.79 -22.30
CA GLU A 145 -3.23 -6.72 -23.32
C GLU A 145 -1.87 -6.44 -23.99
N VAL A 146 -0.79 -6.36 -23.20
CA VAL A 146 0.56 -6.19 -23.73
C VAL A 146 0.96 -7.36 -24.63
N SER A 147 0.63 -8.60 -24.25
CA SER A 147 0.91 -9.77 -25.09
C SER A 147 0.14 -9.73 -26.41
N ASP A 148 -1.15 -9.38 -26.39
CA ASP A 148 -1.99 -9.27 -27.58
C ASP A 148 -1.52 -8.14 -28.50
N LEU A 149 -1.17 -6.98 -27.93
CA LEU A 149 -0.61 -5.86 -28.68
C LEU A 149 0.75 -6.22 -29.29
N THR A 150 1.59 -6.94 -28.57
CA THR A 150 2.90 -7.41 -29.08
C THR A 150 2.72 -8.34 -30.29
N VAL A 151 1.73 -9.23 -30.25
CA VAL A 151 1.39 -10.10 -31.39
C VAL A 151 0.91 -9.26 -32.58
N LYS A 152 0.01 -8.29 -32.36
CA LYS A 152 -0.47 -7.40 -33.43
C LYS A 152 0.64 -6.56 -34.05
N ILE A 153 1.57 -6.05 -33.25
CA ILE A 153 2.73 -5.29 -33.75
C ILE A 153 3.57 -6.16 -34.67
N LYS A 154 3.91 -7.39 -34.26
CA LYS A 154 4.66 -8.33 -35.11
C LYS A 154 3.94 -8.66 -36.42
N GLN A 155 2.63 -8.84 -36.38
CA GLN A 155 1.84 -9.08 -37.60
C GLN A 155 1.86 -7.88 -38.54
N LEU A 156 1.71 -6.66 -38.00
CA LEU A 156 1.79 -5.43 -38.79
C LEU A 156 3.18 -5.19 -39.36
N GLU A 157 4.25 -5.49 -38.61
CA GLU A 157 5.63 -5.43 -39.09
C GLU A 157 5.82 -6.35 -40.30
N MET A 158 5.45 -7.63 -40.19
CA MET A 158 5.56 -8.58 -41.31
C MET A 158 4.77 -8.12 -42.55
N ALA A 159 3.53 -7.67 -42.35
CA ALA A 159 2.70 -7.17 -43.45
C ALA A 159 3.28 -5.91 -44.10
N SER A 160 3.92 -5.03 -43.30
CA SER A 160 4.57 -3.83 -43.82
C SER A 160 5.84 -4.17 -44.62
N GLU A 161 6.63 -5.14 -44.16
CA GLU A 161 7.81 -5.61 -44.87
C GLU A 161 7.45 -6.29 -46.20
N GLU A 162 6.38 -7.08 -46.22
CA GLU A 162 5.84 -7.70 -47.43
C GLU A 162 5.41 -6.63 -48.43
N ARG A 163 4.58 -5.67 -48.01
CA ARG A 163 4.17 -4.55 -48.88
C ARG A 163 5.34 -3.71 -49.37
N LEU A 164 6.41 -3.57 -48.60
CA LEU A 164 7.60 -2.85 -49.02
C LEU A 164 8.35 -3.62 -50.13
N LYS A 165 8.43 -4.96 -50.03
CA LYS A 165 8.99 -5.81 -51.09
C LYS A 165 8.13 -5.75 -52.36
N GLU A 166 6.81 -5.84 -52.22
CA GLU A 166 5.86 -5.70 -53.33
C GLU A 166 5.99 -4.33 -54.02
N ALA A 167 6.06 -3.25 -53.24
CA ALA A 167 6.24 -1.90 -53.77
C ALA A 167 7.54 -1.75 -54.54
N LYS A 168 8.66 -2.29 -54.02
CA LYS A 168 9.96 -2.30 -54.72
C LYS A 168 9.92 -3.11 -56.02
N ALA A 169 9.24 -4.25 -56.02
CA ALA A 169 9.08 -5.07 -57.22
C ALA A 169 8.21 -4.35 -58.26
N ALA A 170 7.12 -3.70 -57.83
CA ALA A 170 6.26 -2.89 -58.69
C ALA A 170 7.01 -1.68 -59.26
N GLU A 171 7.84 -1.01 -58.47
CA GLU A 171 8.69 0.11 -58.91
C GLU A 171 9.72 -0.34 -59.95
N ALA A 172 10.40 -1.47 -59.73
CA ALA A 172 11.33 -2.05 -60.70
C ALA A 172 10.64 -2.43 -62.02
N ASN A 173 9.44 -3.01 -61.94
CA ASN A 173 8.63 -3.33 -63.12
C ASN A 173 8.18 -2.06 -63.86
N ALA A 174 7.72 -1.03 -63.15
CA ALA A 174 7.35 0.25 -63.74
C ALA A 174 8.55 0.93 -64.40
N PHE A 175 9.73 0.85 -63.78
CA PHE A 175 10.97 1.38 -64.36
C PHE A 175 11.38 0.60 -65.62
N ALA A 176 11.28 -0.73 -65.60
CA ALA A 176 11.55 -1.56 -66.77
C ALA A 176 10.58 -1.26 -67.93
N LEU A 177 9.28 -1.13 -67.65
CA LEU A 177 8.28 -0.72 -68.63
C LEU A 177 8.55 0.67 -69.18
N LYS A 178 8.93 1.62 -68.31
CA LYS A 178 9.33 2.97 -68.73
C LYS A 178 10.51 2.92 -69.69
N ARG A 179 11.57 2.18 -69.35
CA ARG A 179 12.74 1.98 -70.23
C ARG A 179 12.37 1.35 -71.57
N GLN A 180 11.48 0.35 -71.55
CA GLN A 180 10.99 -0.28 -72.77
C GLN A 180 10.22 0.72 -73.64
N SER A 181 9.37 1.56 -73.03
CA SER A 181 8.63 2.60 -73.75
C SER A 181 9.53 3.68 -74.33
N GLU A 182 10.60 4.08 -73.63
CA GLU A 182 11.63 5.00 -74.14
C GLU A 182 12.35 4.40 -75.36
N SER A 183 12.68 3.10 -75.31
CA SER A 183 13.30 2.40 -76.44
C SER A 183 12.37 2.31 -77.65
N PHE A 184 11.08 2.00 -77.44
CA PHE A 184 10.09 1.97 -78.52
C PHE A 184 9.88 3.34 -79.15
N LEU A 185 9.92 4.43 -78.36
CA LEU A 185 9.85 5.79 -78.88
C LEU A 185 11.01 6.10 -79.84
N LEU A 186 12.25 5.72 -79.46
CA LEU A 186 13.41 5.92 -80.31
C LEU A 186 13.35 5.09 -81.61
N GLU A 187 12.90 3.84 -81.53
CA GLU A 187 12.69 3.02 -82.72
C GLU A 187 11.58 3.58 -83.62
N TYR A 188 10.51 4.10 -83.03
CA TYR A 188 9.44 4.75 -83.76
C TYR A 188 9.94 5.98 -84.52
N ASP A 189 10.69 6.87 -83.86
CA ASP A 189 11.28 8.07 -84.49
C ASP A 189 12.22 7.68 -85.65
N ARG A 190 13.10 6.69 -85.44
CA ARG A 190 13.99 6.17 -86.49
C ARG A 190 13.22 5.61 -87.68
N MET A 191 12.17 4.81 -87.45
CA MET A 191 11.32 4.26 -88.52
C MET A 191 10.60 5.37 -89.29
N LEU A 192 10.25 6.48 -88.61
CA LEU A 192 9.64 7.65 -89.23
C LEU A 192 10.62 8.36 -90.17
N GLU A 193 11.88 8.53 -89.74
CA GLU A 193 12.97 9.06 -90.56
C GLU A 193 13.27 8.16 -91.78
N GLU A 194 13.40 6.84 -91.59
CA GLU A 194 13.63 5.89 -92.69
C GLU A 194 12.47 5.91 -93.70
N ASN A 195 11.21 6.00 -93.23
CA ASN A 195 10.05 6.18 -94.10
C ASN A 195 10.09 7.49 -94.90
N GLN A 196 10.47 8.61 -94.27
CA GLN A 196 10.65 9.88 -94.98
C GLN A 196 11.77 9.79 -96.02
N ASN A 197 12.88 9.14 -95.68
CA ASN A 197 14.00 8.96 -96.60
C ASN A 197 13.60 8.09 -97.81
N LEU A 198 12.89 6.98 -97.58
CA LEU A 198 12.35 6.14 -98.66
C LEU A 198 11.38 6.91 -99.55
N ARG A 199 10.51 7.77 -98.97
CA ARG A 199 9.64 8.67 -99.75
C ARG A 199 10.44 9.64 -100.59
N ASN A 200 11.48 10.25 -100.04
CA ASN A 200 12.37 11.16 -100.78
C ASN A 200 13.12 10.42 -101.90
N GLN A 201 13.60 9.20 -101.66
CA GLN A 201 14.22 8.34 -102.68
C GLN A 201 13.24 8.04 -103.82
N LEU A 202 12.01 7.62 -103.51
CA LEU A 202 10.96 7.39 -104.50
C LEU A 202 10.67 8.65 -105.33
N GLN A 203 10.53 9.80 -104.66
CA GLN A 203 10.30 11.07 -105.35
C GLN A 203 11.47 11.46 -106.26
N SER A 204 12.71 11.19 -105.82
CA SER A 204 13.90 11.43 -106.64
C SER A 204 13.97 10.50 -107.87
N ILE A 205 13.56 9.24 -107.73
CA ILE A 205 13.48 8.29 -108.85
C ILE A 205 12.37 8.71 -109.83
N ASP A 206 11.22 9.15 -109.32
CA ASP A 206 10.12 9.67 -110.15
C ASP A 206 10.52 10.94 -110.92
N LEU A 207 11.28 11.84 -110.28
CA LEU A 207 11.93 12.99 -110.92
C LEU A 207 12.96 12.58 -111.98
N MET A 208 13.78 11.56 -111.73
CA MET A 208 14.72 11.04 -112.74
C MET A 208 14.00 10.40 -113.94
N LEU A 209 12.95 9.62 -113.69
CA LEU A 209 12.14 8.97 -114.73
C LEU A 209 11.44 10.01 -115.62
N SER A 210 10.82 11.02 -115.01
CA SER A 210 10.20 12.14 -115.74
C SER A 210 11.23 13.00 -116.51
N HIS A 211 12.47 13.13 -116.02
CA HIS A 211 13.54 13.81 -116.75
C HIS A 211 14.12 12.98 -117.92
N THR A 212 14.11 11.64 -117.83
CA THR A 212 14.47 10.77 -118.96
C THR A 212 13.40 10.70 -120.05
N ASP A 213 12.12 10.85 -119.72
CA ASP A 213 11.06 10.93 -120.73
C ASP A 213 11.08 12.27 -121.52
N SER A 214 11.55 13.37 -120.93
CA SER A 214 11.68 14.64 -121.65
C SER A 214 12.88 14.66 -122.63
N LYS A 215 13.93 13.88 -122.37
CA LYS A 215 15.13 13.80 -123.22
C LYS A 215 14.98 12.88 -124.44
N LYS A 216 13.86 12.16 -124.54
CA LYS A 216 13.52 11.29 -125.70
C LYS A 216 12.63 11.99 -126.73
N ASN A 217 12.18 13.21 -126.45
CA ASN A 217 11.28 14.00 -127.30
C ASN A 217 11.89 15.30 -127.84
N SER A 218 13.23 15.36 -128.03
CA SER A 218 13.89 16.38 -128.85
C SER A 218 14.93 15.78 -129.77
#